data_AF-A0A9D9WYC3-F1
#
_entry.id   AF-A0A9D9WYC3-F1
#
_cell.length_a   1.000
_cell.length_b   1.000
_cell.length_c   1.000
_cell.angle_alpha   90.00
_cell.angle_beta   90.00
_cell.angle_gamma   90.00
#
_symmetry.space_group_name_H-M   'P 1'
#
loop_
_entity.id
_entity.type
_entity.pdbx_description
1 polymer ?
#
loop_
_entity_poly.entity_id
_entity_poly.type
_entity_poly.pdbx_seq_one_letter_code
_entity_poly.pdbx_strand_id
1 'polypeptide(L)' 'QLADELGSVREIVSRLLKSFAEQGLVELGRNQIDILDPAGLRGIAAEKK' A
#
# COMPACT_ATOMS: atom_id res chain seq x y z
N GLN A 1 7.36 4.77 -22.97
CA GLN A 1 6.06 5.22 -22.46
C GLN A 1 5.50 4.22 -21.45
N LEU A 2 5.28 2.94 -21.79
CA LEU A 2 4.82 1.93 -20.82
C LEU A 2 5.73 1.76 -19.57
N ALA A 3 7.07 1.85 -19.74
CA ALA A 3 8.01 1.76 -18.62
C ALA A 3 7.97 2.97 -17.66
N ASP A 4 7.61 4.16 -18.14
CA ASP A 4 7.45 5.37 -17.31
C ASP A 4 6.14 5.33 -16.52
N GLU A 5 5.06 4.89 -17.16
CA GLU A 5 3.77 4.65 -16.50
C GLU A 5 3.89 3.54 -15.44
N LEU A 6 4.57 2.44 -15.78
CA LEU A 6 4.82 1.35 -14.83
C LEU A 6 5.80 1.78 -13.73
N GLY A 7 6.80 2.60 -14.04
CA GLY A 7 7.76 3.16 -13.09
C GLY A 7 7.10 4.06 -12.05
N SER A 8 6.23 4.97 -12.50
CA SER A 8 5.48 5.89 -11.65
C SER A 8 4.42 5.18 -10.81
N VAL A 9 3.64 4.27 -11.40
CA VAL A 9 2.65 3.47 -10.65
C VAL A 9 3.33 2.59 -9.60
N ARG A 10 4.43 1.91 -9.95
CA ARG A 10 5.19 1.09 -8.99
C ARG A 10 5.70 1.93 -7.83
N GLU A 11 6.17 3.14 -8.11
CA GLU A 11 6.66 4.06 -7.09
C GLU A 11 5.53 4.51 -6.16
N ILE A 12 4.38 4.92 -6.71
CA ILE A 12 3.21 5.33 -5.92
C ILE A 12 2.72 4.17 -5.04
N VAL A 13 2.55 2.97 -5.60
CA VAL A 13 2.12 1.78 -4.83
C VAL A 13 3.12 1.45 -3.74
N SER A 14 4.42 1.53 -4.02
CA SER A 14 5.47 1.29 -3.02
C SER A 14 5.45 2.31 -1.88
N ARG A 15 5.22 3.60 -2.19
CA ARG A 15 5.07 4.64 -1.15
C ARG A 15 3.83 4.40 -0.29
N LEU A 16 2.71 4.02 -0.90
CA LEU A 16 1.47 3.73 -0.18
C LEU A 16 1.64 2.53 0.77
N LEU A 17 2.22 1.43 0.28
CA LEU A 17 2.48 0.24 1.09
C LEU A 17 3.43 0.52 2.26
N LYS A 18 4.45 1.37 2.07
CA LYS A 18 5.31 1.83 3.16
C LYS A 18 4.53 2.63 4.21
N SER A 19 3.67 3.55 3.79
CA SER A 19 2.85 4.33 4.72
C SER A 19 1.89 3.45 5.53
N PHE A 20 1.32 2.41 4.92
CA PHE A 20 0.49 1.45 5.66
C PHE A 20 1.31 0.64 6.68
N ALA A 21 2.55 0.27 6.34
CA ALA A 21 3.44 -0.42 7.27
C ALA A 21 3.87 0.49 8.44
N GLU A 22 4.18 1.76 8.17
CA GLU A 22 4.50 2.76 9.20
C GLU A 22 3.33 3.00 10.17
N GLN A 23 2.09 2.83 9.70
CA GLN A 23 0.87 2.92 10.51
C GLN A 23 0.52 1.60 11.22
N GLY A 24 1.29 0.53 11.03
CA GLY A 24 1.01 -0.79 11.62
C GLY A 24 -0.18 -1.52 11.00
N LEU A 25 -0.61 -1.13 9.79
CA LEU A 25 -1.76 -1.73 9.10
C LEU A 25 -1.40 -3.02 8.36
N VAL A 26 -0.16 -3.09 7.87
CA VAL A 26 0.40 -4.24 7.15
C VAL A 26 1.85 -4.48 7.56
N GLU A 27 2.34 -5.70 7.33
CA GLU A 27 3.76 -6.02 7.34
C GLU A 27 4.21 -6.34 5.91
N LEU A 28 5.41 -5.86 5.52
CA LEU A 28 5.97 -6.08 4.19
C LEU A 28 7.08 -7.13 4.25
N GLY A 29 6.89 -8.23 3.54
CA GLY A 29 7.88 -9.30 3.35
C GLY A 29 8.39 -9.39 1.92
N ARG A 30 9.33 -10.30 1.66
CA ARG A 30 9.80 -10.56 0.28
C ARG A 30 8.67 -11.17 -0.54
N ASN A 31 8.13 -10.42 -1.50
CA ASN A 31 6.97 -10.80 -2.31
C ASN A 31 5.72 -11.17 -1.48
N GLN A 32 5.61 -10.63 -0.27
CA GLN A 32 4.52 -10.92 0.65
C GLN A 32 4.05 -9.62 1.34
N ILE A 33 2.75 -9.54 1.59
CA ILE A 33 2.13 -8.48 2.38
C ILE A 33 1.19 -9.17 3.34
N ASP A 34 1.46 -9.05 4.64
CA ASP A 34 0.59 -9.59 5.68
C ASP A 34 -0.28 -8.47 6.25
N ILE A 35 -1.58 -8.72 6.38
CA ILE A 35 -2.52 -7.72 6.89
C ILE A 35 -2.56 -7.82 8.42
N LEU A 36 -2.14 -6.76 9.09
CA LEU A 36 -2.14 -6.67 10.56
C LEU A 36 -3.44 -6.07 11.10
N ASP A 37 -3.97 -5.04 10.41
CA ASP A 37 -5.24 -4.40 10.76
C ASP A 37 -6.22 -4.34 9.57
N PRO A 38 -7.03 -5.40 9.38
CA PRO A 38 -8.06 -5.42 8.34
C PRO A 38 -9.17 -4.38 8.57
N ALA A 39 -9.41 -3.92 9.79
CA ALA A 39 -10.47 -2.96 10.08
C ALA A 39 -10.01 -1.55 9.70
N GLY A 40 -8.79 -1.16 10.08
CA GLY A 40 -8.15 0.09 9.70
C GLY A 40 -8.03 0.23 8.18
N LEU A 41 -7.59 -0.81 7.47
CA LEU A 41 -7.54 -0.79 6.00
C LEU A 41 -8.93 -0.60 5.35
N ARG A 42 -9.97 -1.24 5.90
CA ARG A 42 -11.35 -1.05 5.41
C ARG A 42 -11.84 0.37 5.68
N GLY A 43 -11.46 0.97 6.82
CA GLY A 43 -11.76 2.38 7.12
C GLY A 43 -11.17 3.31 6.07
N ILE A 44 -9.89 3.16 5.75
CA ILE A 44 -9.21 3.95 4.71
C ILE A 44 -9.85 3.73 3.33
N ALA A 45 -10.20 2.50 2.98
CA ALA A 45 -10.86 2.20 1.71
C ALA A 45 -12.29 2.76 1.61
N ALA A 46 -12.98 2.89 2.74
CA ALA A 46 -14.31 3.46 2.83
C ALA A 46 -14.30 5.01 2.85
N GLU A 47 -13.19 5.63 3.22
CA GLU A 47 -12.99 7.07 3.10
C GLU A 47 -12.92 7.47 1.62
N LYS A 48 -14.07 7.88 1.07
CA LYS A 48 -14.11 8.61 -0.19
C LYS A 48 -13.70 10.06 0.07
N LYS A 49 -12.64 10.51 -0.61
CA LYS A 49 -12.49 11.92 -0.96
C LYS A 49 -13.29 12.26 -2.21
#